data_AF-H6R6C1-F1
#
_entry.id   AF-H6R6C1-F1
#
_cell.length_a   1.000
_cell.length_b   1.000
_cell.length_c   1.000
_cell.angle_alpha   90.00
_cell.angle_beta   90.00
_cell.angle_gamma   90.00
#
_symmetry.space_group_name_H-M   'P 1'
#
loop_
_entity.id
_entity.type
_entity.pdbx_description
1 polymer ?
#
loop_
_entity_poly.entity_id
_entity_poly.type
_entity_poly.pdbx_seq_one_letter_code
_entity_poly.pdbx_strand_id
1 'polypeptide(L)'
;MKKPTFRQRIAYDLGRELPADLHEWVIHDLVGHGAMERYLVRFIGPIIPFFALVLLFPGPLPLKIGLIVMMIVPLIIFTVALSYVWRRYRLVQHGLDPGLVDHGKISEHDREMYELRYGHR
;
A
#
# COMPACT_ATOMS: atom_id res chain seq x y z
N MET A 1 7.57 -15.97 -11.26
CA MET A 1 6.32 -15.20 -11.06
C MET A 1 5.34 -15.20 -12.24
N LYS A 2 4.22 -15.92 -12.11
CA LYS A 2 2.99 -15.70 -12.90
C LYS A 2 2.32 -14.37 -12.53
N LYS A 3 1.57 -13.75 -13.45
CA LYS A 3 0.87 -12.48 -13.19
C LYS A 3 -0.65 -12.68 -13.26
N PRO A 4 -1.44 -11.97 -12.42
CA PRO A 4 -2.89 -12.03 -12.50
C PRO A 4 -3.40 -11.42 -13.81
N THR A 5 -4.48 -11.98 -14.33
CA THR A 5 -5.25 -11.34 -15.40
C THR A 5 -5.91 -10.04 -14.92
N PHE A 6 -6.37 -9.20 -15.83
CA PHE A 6 -7.04 -7.94 -15.48
C PHE A 6 -8.24 -8.12 -14.54
N ARG A 7 -9.09 -9.12 -14.82
CA ARG A 7 -10.25 -9.44 -13.95
C ARG A 7 -9.82 -9.91 -12.56
N GLN A 8 -8.79 -10.74 -12.49
CA GLN A 8 -8.23 -11.17 -11.21
C GLN A 8 -7.62 -10.01 -10.43
N ARG A 9 -6.99 -9.04 -11.12
CA ARG A 9 -6.45 -7.84 -10.49
C ARG A 9 -7.54 -6.99 -9.85
N ILE A 10 -8.63 -6.73 -10.57
CA ILE A 10 -9.78 -6.01 -10.01
C ILE A 10 -10.38 -6.76 -8.82
N ALA A 11 -10.61 -8.08 -8.96
CA ALA A 11 -11.15 -8.88 -7.87
C ALA A 11 -10.23 -8.84 -6.64
N TYR A 12 -8.92 -8.91 -6.84
CA TYR A 12 -7.92 -8.79 -5.78
C TYR A 12 -7.96 -7.41 -5.10
N ASP A 13 -8.09 -6.33 -5.86
CA ASP A 13 -8.18 -4.97 -5.34
C ASP A 13 -9.47 -4.77 -4.54
N LEU A 14 -10.56 -5.44 -4.92
CA LEU A 14 -11.83 -5.52 -4.16
C LEU A 14 -11.78 -6.45 -2.94
N GLY A 15 -10.62 -7.06 -2.65
CA GLY A 15 -10.42 -7.89 -1.46
C GLY A 15 -10.70 -9.38 -1.68
N ARG A 16 -10.82 -9.86 -2.92
CA ARG A 16 -10.92 -11.30 -3.19
C ARG A 16 -9.55 -11.98 -3.05
N GLU A 17 -9.58 -13.21 -2.55
CA GLU A 17 -8.43 -14.10 -2.59
C GLU A 17 -8.10 -14.54 -4.02
N LEU A 18 -6.81 -14.74 -4.29
CA LEU A 18 -6.26 -15.20 -5.56
C LEU A 18 -5.79 -16.65 -5.37
N PRO A 19 -5.81 -17.47 -6.43
CA PRO A 19 -5.35 -18.85 -6.36
C PRO A 19 -3.87 -18.96 -5.98
N ALA A 20 -3.51 -20.12 -5.41
CA ALA A 20 -2.17 -20.41 -4.88
C ALA A 20 -1.04 -20.20 -5.89
N ASP A 21 -1.29 -20.40 -7.19
CA ASP A 21 -0.30 -20.21 -8.23
C ASP A 21 0.08 -18.72 -8.47
N LEU A 22 -0.67 -17.79 -7.89
CA LEU A 22 -0.39 -16.34 -7.89
C LEU A 22 0.16 -15.84 -6.54
N HIS A 23 0.38 -16.71 -5.55
CA HIS A 23 0.87 -16.27 -4.23
C HIS A 23 2.23 -15.59 -4.28
N GLU A 24 3.14 -16.06 -5.15
CA GLU A 24 4.42 -15.39 -5.39
C GLU A 24 4.19 -13.92 -5.77
N TRP A 25 3.24 -13.67 -6.69
CA TRP A 25 2.86 -12.34 -7.13
C TRP A 25 2.23 -11.49 -6.01
N VAL A 26 1.37 -12.10 -5.18
CA VAL A 26 0.78 -11.46 -4.00
C VAL A 26 1.86 -11.02 -3.00
N ILE A 27 2.84 -11.88 -2.72
CA ILE A 27 3.96 -11.56 -1.82
C ILE A 27 4.74 -10.38 -2.38
N HIS A 28 5.05 -10.37 -3.68
CA HIS A 28 5.73 -9.23 -4.29
C HIS A 28 4.88 -7.96 -4.27
N ASP A 29 3.57 -8.04 -4.52
CA ASP A 29 2.67 -6.86 -4.45
C ASP A 29 2.68 -6.27 -3.04
N LEU A 30 2.60 -7.13 -2.01
CA LEU A 30 2.45 -6.75 -0.61
C LEU A 30 3.78 -6.43 0.09
N VAL A 31 4.90 -7.02 -0.29
CA VAL A 31 6.18 -6.91 0.45
C VAL A 31 7.34 -6.41 -0.41
N GLY A 32 7.26 -6.61 -1.73
CA GLY A 32 8.32 -6.20 -2.65
C GLY A 32 8.53 -4.69 -2.72
N HIS A 33 9.59 -4.29 -3.42
CA HIS A 33 9.91 -2.90 -3.68
C HIS A 33 8.68 -2.14 -4.23
N GLY A 34 8.43 -0.95 -3.68
CA GLY A 34 7.28 -0.12 -4.02
C GLY A 34 5.92 -0.64 -3.54
N ALA A 35 5.88 -1.55 -2.57
CA ALA A 35 4.64 -2.01 -1.95
C ALA A 35 3.83 -0.84 -1.35
N MET A 36 4.52 0.15 -0.77
CA MET A 36 3.85 1.34 -0.22
C MET A 36 3.22 2.19 -1.32
N GLU A 37 3.89 2.44 -2.45
CA GLU A 37 3.30 3.22 -3.55
C GLU A 37 2.08 2.51 -4.14
N ARG A 38 2.16 1.20 -4.41
CA ARG A 38 1.01 0.43 -4.93
C ARG A 38 -0.16 0.44 -3.97
N TYR A 39 0.11 0.32 -2.67
CA TYR A 39 -0.88 0.44 -1.62
C TYR A 39 -1.53 1.83 -1.63
N LEU A 40 -0.75 2.92 -1.63
CA LEU A 40 -1.29 4.28 -1.69
C LEU A 40 -2.13 4.51 -2.94
N VAL A 41 -1.67 4.10 -4.12
CA VAL A 41 -2.43 4.23 -5.37
C VAL A 41 -3.74 3.45 -5.32
N ARG A 42 -3.76 2.26 -4.71
CA ARG A 42 -4.96 1.42 -4.56
C ARG A 42 -6.04 2.11 -3.72
N PHE A 43 -5.67 2.85 -2.67
CA PHE A 43 -6.61 3.54 -1.79
C PHE A 43 -6.94 4.97 -2.24
N ILE A 44 -5.94 5.73 -2.69
CA ILE A 44 -6.10 7.14 -3.06
C ILE A 44 -6.63 7.27 -4.49
N GLY A 45 -6.19 6.42 -5.41
CA GLY A 45 -6.56 6.48 -6.83
C GLY A 45 -8.07 6.55 -7.08
N PRO A 46 -8.88 5.65 -6.49
CA PRO A 46 -10.34 5.70 -6.61
C PRO A 46 -10.99 6.96 -6.03
N ILE A 47 -10.32 7.68 -5.13
CA ILE A 47 -10.85 8.88 -4.46
C ILE A 47 -10.62 10.15 -5.29
N ILE A 48 -9.60 10.18 -6.16
CA ILE A 48 -9.26 11.35 -6.99
C ILE A 48 -10.46 11.91 -7.77
N PRO A 49 -11.32 11.10 -8.43
CA PRO A 49 -12.49 11.62 -9.12
C PRO A 49 -13.48 12.38 -8.21
N PHE A 50 -13.55 12.06 -6.93
CA PHE A 50 -14.40 12.79 -5.98
C PHE A 50 -13.88 14.20 -5.71
N PHE A 51 -12.57 14.42 -5.75
CA PHE A 51 -12.02 15.78 -5.68
C PHE A 51 -12.37 16.61 -6.92
N ALA A 52 -12.49 15.97 -8.09
CA ALA A 52 -12.99 16.66 -9.28
C ALA A 52 -14.43 17.16 -9.09
N LEU A 53 -15.27 16.44 -8.33
CA LEU A 53 -16.63 16.90 -8.00
C LEU A 53 -16.61 18.18 -7.15
N VAL A 54 -15.66 18.32 -6.22
CA VAL A 54 -15.49 19.54 -5.41
C VAL A 54 -15.18 20.75 -6.31
N LEU A 55 -14.44 20.53 -7.41
CA LEU A 55 -14.11 21.59 -8.36
C LEU A 55 -15.33 22.09 -9.13
N LEU A 56 -16.35 21.24 -9.33
CA LEU A 56 -17.61 21.59 -10.02
C LEU A 56 -18.52 22.48 -9.17
N PHE A 57 -18.34 22.52 -7.85
CA PHE A 57 -19.19 23.32 -6.96
C PHE A 57 -19.00 24.83 -7.20
N PRO A 58 -20.03 25.67 -7.17
CA PRO A 58 -19.84 27.12 -7.28
C PRO A 58 -19.09 27.65 -6.05
N GLY A 59 -18.00 28.39 -6.25
CA GLY A 59 -17.23 28.97 -5.15
C GLY A 59 -15.82 29.43 -5.54
N PRO A 60 -15.14 30.21 -4.67
CA PRO A 60 -13.79 30.68 -4.92
C PRO A 60 -12.78 29.51 -4.87
N LEU A 61 -11.81 29.51 -5.79
CA LEU A 61 -10.83 28.43 -5.92
C LEU A 61 -10.04 28.13 -4.63
N PRO A 62 -9.57 29.12 -3.84
CA PRO A 62 -8.87 28.84 -2.58
C PRO A 62 -9.71 28.04 -1.58
N LEU A 63 -11.02 28.30 -1.50
CA LEU A 63 -11.92 27.55 -0.63
C LEU A 63 -12.00 26.08 -1.05
N LYS A 64 -12.14 25.82 -2.36
CA LYS A 64 -12.19 24.46 -2.93
C LYS A 64 -10.90 23.68 -2.65
N ILE A 65 -9.74 24.33 -2.83
CA ILE A 65 -8.44 23.74 -2.52
C ILE A 65 -8.35 23.45 -1.02
N GLY A 66 -8.78 24.38 -0.16
CA GLY A 66 -8.85 24.17 1.29
C GLY A 66 -9.66 22.94 1.68
N LEU A 67 -10.83 22.73 1.04
CA LEU A 67 -11.65 21.52 1.26
C LEU A 67 -10.93 20.25 0.82
N ILE A 68 -10.33 20.24 -0.37
CA ILE A 68 -9.58 19.07 -0.87
C ILE A 68 -8.40 18.74 0.06
N VAL A 69 -7.63 19.75 0.50
CA VAL A 69 -6.51 19.56 1.42
C VAL A 69 -6.99 19.05 2.77
N MET A 70 -8.05 19.64 3.33
CA MET A 70 -8.67 19.18 4.58
C MET A 70 -9.10 17.71 4.51
N MET A 71 -9.55 17.24 3.35
CA MET A 71 -9.95 15.84 3.13
C MET A 71 -8.75 14.91 2.89
N ILE A 72 -7.75 15.33 2.11
CA ILE A 72 -6.64 14.46 1.69
C ILE A 72 -5.65 14.19 2.83
N VAL A 73 -5.43 15.16 3.72
CA VAL A 73 -4.50 15.03 4.86
C VAL A 73 -4.88 13.86 5.77
N PRO A 74 -6.09 13.78 6.35
CA PRO A 74 -6.47 12.65 7.19
C PRO A 74 -6.50 11.35 6.38
N LEU A 75 -6.96 11.38 5.13
CA LEU A 75 -6.98 10.19 4.26
C LEU A 75 -5.59 9.57 4.13
N ILE A 76 -4.56 10.37 3.82
CA ILE A 76 -3.18 9.89 3.69
C ILE A 76 -2.68 9.34 5.02
N ILE A 77 -2.89 10.07 6.12
CA ILE A 77 -2.45 9.66 7.46
C ILE A 77 -3.04 8.29 7.83
N PHE A 78 -4.36 8.13 7.70
CA PHE A 78 -5.03 6.86 8.01
C PHE A 78 -4.58 5.74 7.07
N THR A 79 -4.45 6.03 5.78
CA THR A 79 -3.99 5.04 4.79
C THR A 79 -2.60 4.53 5.19
N VAL A 80 -1.64 5.42 5.45
CA VAL A 80 -0.27 5.04 5.87
C VAL A 80 -0.30 4.29 7.19
N ALA A 81 -1.05 4.75 8.19
CA ALA A 81 -1.14 4.11 9.51
C ALA A 81 -1.71 2.68 9.42
N LEU A 82 -2.69 2.45 8.55
CA LEU A 82 -3.32 1.14 8.35
C LEU A 82 -2.51 0.21 7.44
N SER A 83 -1.48 0.71 6.75
CA SER A 83 -0.73 -0.06 5.75
C SER A 83 -0.19 -1.38 6.30
N TYR A 84 0.38 -1.36 7.50
CA TYR A 84 0.92 -2.55 8.16
C TYR A 84 -0.15 -3.60 8.44
N VAL A 85 -1.24 -3.18 9.06
CA VAL A 85 -2.38 -4.05 9.43
C VAL A 85 -3.01 -4.65 8.18
N TRP A 86 -3.24 -3.82 7.16
CA TRP A 86 -3.84 -4.26 5.90
C TRP A 86 -2.96 -5.28 5.17
N ARG A 87 -1.64 -5.04 5.05
CA ARG A 87 -0.71 -5.97 4.38
C ARG A 87 -0.66 -7.32 5.09
N ARG A 88 -0.59 -7.32 6.43
CA ARG A 88 -0.64 -8.54 7.23
C ARG A 88 -1.96 -9.29 7.06
N TYR A 89 -3.07 -8.58 7.14
CA TYR A 89 -4.40 -9.17 6.92
C TYR A 89 -4.49 -9.83 5.53
N ARG A 90 -4.01 -9.14 4.48
CA ARG A 90 -4.00 -9.71 3.13
C ARG A 90 -3.15 -10.98 3.05
N LEU A 91 -1.96 -11.03 3.66
CA LEU A 91 -1.16 -12.25 3.68
C LEU A 91 -1.91 -13.41 4.35
N VAL A 92 -2.51 -13.18 5.52
CA VAL A 92 -3.32 -14.17 6.23
C VAL A 92 -4.51 -14.63 5.39
N GLN A 93 -5.16 -13.71 4.67
CA GLN A 93 -6.26 -14.03 3.76
C GLN A 93 -5.86 -15.01 2.65
N HIS A 94 -4.60 -15.02 2.23
CA HIS A 94 -4.04 -15.96 1.25
C HIS A 94 -3.35 -17.17 1.91
N GLY A 95 -3.51 -17.38 3.22
CA GLY A 95 -2.81 -18.45 3.95
C GLY A 95 -1.29 -18.29 4.00
N LEU A 96 -0.78 -17.07 3.80
CA LEU A 96 0.64 -16.73 3.83
C LEU A 96 1.06 -16.22 5.21
N ASP A 97 2.35 -16.35 5.52
CA ASP A 97 2.91 -15.88 6.79
C ASP A 97 2.83 -14.34 6.91
N PRO A 98 2.11 -13.78 7.90
CA PRO A 98 2.06 -12.33 8.14
C PRO A 98 3.42 -11.74 8.57
N GLY A 99 4.37 -12.57 9.01
CA GLY A 99 5.75 -12.17 9.32
C GLY A 99 6.52 -11.64 8.11
N LEU A 100 6.09 -11.98 6.89
CA LEU A 100 6.70 -11.49 5.65
C LEU A 100 6.72 -9.95 5.54
N VAL A 101 5.77 -9.25 6.18
CA VAL A 101 5.78 -7.78 6.20
C VAL A 101 6.99 -7.22 6.96
N ASP A 102 7.52 -7.95 7.93
CA ASP A 102 8.64 -7.54 8.77
C ASP A 102 10.00 -7.91 8.13
N HIS A 103 10.03 -8.88 7.22
CA HIS A 103 11.27 -9.32 6.54
C HIS A 103 11.94 -8.23 5.69
N GLY A 104 11.19 -7.26 5.17
CA GLY A 104 11.74 -6.13 4.42
C GLY A 104 12.26 -4.97 5.29
N LYS A 105 12.19 -5.08 6.63
CA LYS A 105 12.64 -4.02 7.54
C LYS A 105 14.12 -4.07 7.87
N ILE A 106 14.86 -5.12 7.51
CA ILE A 106 16.32 -5.11 7.63
C ILE A 106 16.84 -4.17 6.53
N SER A 107 16.95 -2.90 6.88
CA SER A 107 17.50 -1.87 5.99
C SER A 107 18.98 -2.17 5.76
N GLU A 108 19.52 -1.75 4.61
CA GLU A 108 20.98 -1.63 4.42
C GLU A 108 21.60 -0.89 5.62
N HIS A 109 20.89 0.09 6.19
CA HIS A 109 21.29 0.79 7.40
C HIS A 109 21.34 -0.08 8.66
N ASP A 110 20.38 -1.00 8.84
CA ASP A 110 20.41 -1.94 9.97
C ASP A 110 21.56 -2.93 9.82
N ARG A 111 21.88 -3.28 8.57
CA ARG A 111 23.01 -4.15 8.22
C ARG A 111 24.35 -3.45 8.42
N GLU A 112 24.49 -2.19 7.97
CA GLU A 112 25.65 -1.33 8.25
C GLU A 112 25.84 -1.11 9.75
N MET A 113 24.77 -0.83 10.50
CA MET A 113 24.83 -0.66 11.95
C MET A 113 25.20 -1.96 12.67
N TYR A 114 24.75 -3.11 12.16
CA TYR A 114 25.15 -4.42 12.67
C TYR A 114 26.63 -4.71 12.38
N GLU A 115 27.10 -4.42 11.17
CA GLU A 115 28.51 -4.56 10.78
C GLU A 115 29.42 -3.64 11.60
N LEU A 116 29.01 -2.40 11.88
CA LEU A 116 29.73 -1.48 12.76
C LEU A 116 29.81 -1.97 14.21
N ARG A 117 28.73 -2.58 14.72
CA ARG A 117 28.61 -2.97 16.14
C ARG A 117 29.16 -4.37 16.43
N TYR A 118 29.12 -5.27 15.46
CA TYR A 118 29.46 -6.68 15.62
C TYR A 118 30.45 -7.23 14.59
N GLY A 119 30.89 -6.44 13.61
CA GLY A 119 31.97 -6.81 12.69
C GLY A 119 33.27 -7.02 13.45
N HIS A 120 33.52 -8.25 13.88
CA HIS A 120 34.77 -8.65 14.50
C HIS A 120 35.90 -8.46 13.48
N ARG A 121 36.97 -7.78 13.90
CA ARG A 121 38.29 -7.82 13.24
C ARG A 121 39.01 -9.11 13.58
#